data_AF-A0AAW6UPC4-F1
#
_entry.id   AF-A0AAW6UPC4-F1
#
_cell.length_a   1.000
_cell.length_b   1.000
_cell.length_c   1.000
_cell.angle_alpha   90.00
_cell.angle_beta   90.00
_cell.angle_gamma   90.00
#
_symmetry.space_group_name_H-M   'P 1'
#
loop_
_entity.id
_entity.type
_entity.pdbx_description
1 polymer ?
#
loop_
_entity_poly.entity_id
_entity_poly.type
_entity_poly.pdbx_seq_one_letter_code
_entity_poly.pdbx_strand_id
1 'polypeptide(L)'
;MNPEIVDGIRADSVANYIDIPLSSWTPQQSYLVCRGLVDNGILPGKVVIGAFRERVFESFYEDHDDGYAVVHFNYAWIDAGENGVIDPCRSDLNHADKRLFHSPLTQEYHAPIDPLEMKSADLPQHYAIDELFPLKRGLQKEVVNRLLGYKVEVAGLTMIEAAYLATLPVLTLGDNAKMIYLFLMQNNLNKLIPINNVKKIFPRWARVSPQLFRQPAIVTL
;
A
#
# COMPACT_ATOMS: atom_id res chain seq x y z
N MET A 1 -16.33 -20.43 4.21
CA MET A 1 -15.21 -21.25 3.67
C MET A 1 -13.99 -20.94 4.51
N ASN A 2 -13.22 -21.96 4.89
CA ASN A 2 -12.00 -21.76 5.67
C ASN A 2 -10.88 -21.20 4.77
N PRO A 3 -9.94 -20.41 5.31
CA PRO A 3 -8.75 -20.00 4.57
C PRO A 3 -7.98 -21.22 4.04
N GLU A 4 -7.61 -21.19 2.78
CA GLU A 4 -6.77 -22.21 2.14
C GLU A 4 -5.32 -21.70 2.06
N ILE A 5 -4.36 -22.59 2.25
CA ILE A 5 -2.94 -22.24 2.10
C ILE A 5 -2.67 -21.99 0.63
N VAL A 6 -1.99 -20.89 0.30
CA VAL A 6 -1.43 -20.72 -1.04
C VAL A 6 -0.27 -21.71 -1.17
N ASP A 7 -0.45 -22.73 -2.02
CA ASP A 7 0.39 -23.92 -2.11
C ASP A 7 1.91 -23.64 -1.97
N GLY A 8 2.47 -24.07 -0.85
CA GLY A 8 3.92 -24.13 -0.62
C GLY A 8 4.65 -22.80 -0.43
N ILE A 9 3.97 -21.65 -0.43
CA ILE A 9 4.63 -20.35 -0.31
C ILE A 9 4.89 -20.00 1.15
N ARG A 10 6.17 -20.08 1.56
CA ARG A 10 6.60 -19.64 2.89
C ARG A 10 6.91 -18.15 2.89
N ALA A 11 6.28 -17.41 3.81
CA ALA A 11 6.43 -15.97 3.95
C ALA A 11 7.87 -15.56 4.26
N ASP A 12 8.65 -16.37 4.98
CA ASP A 12 10.06 -16.08 5.27
C ASP A 12 10.95 -16.08 4.01
N SER A 13 10.72 -17.04 3.13
CA SER A 13 11.45 -17.20 1.87
C SER A 13 11.09 -16.09 0.90
N VAL A 14 9.81 -15.73 0.87
CA VAL A 14 9.29 -14.67 0.01
C VAL A 14 9.67 -13.27 0.49
N ALA A 15 9.67 -13.03 1.81
CA ALA A 15 10.13 -11.77 2.39
C ALA A 15 11.55 -11.40 1.93
N ASN A 16 12.45 -12.38 1.90
CA ASN A 16 13.80 -12.20 1.37
C ASN A 16 13.81 -11.92 -0.14
N TYR A 17 12.95 -12.59 -0.90
CA TYR A 17 12.88 -12.41 -2.35
C TYR A 17 12.37 -11.02 -2.75
N ILE A 18 11.33 -10.52 -2.06
CA ILE A 18 10.75 -9.20 -2.36
C ILE A 18 11.52 -8.04 -1.71
N ASP A 19 12.57 -8.35 -0.95
CA ASP A 19 13.40 -7.39 -0.20
C ASP A 19 12.59 -6.55 0.80
N ILE A 20 11.63 -7.20 1.48
CA ILE A 20 10.83 -6.60 2.57
C ILE A 20 10.83 -7.62 3.72
N PRO A 21 11.53 -7.34 4.83
CA PRO A 21 11.66 -8.31 5.91
C PRO A 21 10.30 -8.61 6.53
N LEU A 22 10.08 -9.86 6.94
CA LEU A 22 8.80 -10.32 7.48
C LEU A 22 8.34 -9.52 8.71
N SER A 23 9.28 -8.99 9.51
CA SER A 23 8.98 -8.10 10.65
C SER A 23 8.29 -6.80 10.25
N SER A 24 8.40 -6.41 8.99
CA SER A 24 7.80 -5.20 8.44
C SER A 24 6.46 -5.47 7.75
N TRP A 25 5.98 -6.72 7.73
CA TRP A 25 4.69 -7.08 7.16
C TRP A 25 3.57 -6.73 8.14
N THR A 26 3.32 -5.43 8.28
CA THR A 26 2.31 -4.86 9.16
C THR A 26 1.17 -4.26 8.35
N PRO A 27 0.00 -4.02 8.97
CA PRO A 27 -1.09 -3.32 8.31
C PRO A 27 -0.70 -2.01 7.61
N GLN A 28 0.18 -1.22 8.23
CA GLN A 28 0.65 0.06 7.68
C GLN A 28 1.53 -0.11 6.43
N GLN A 29 2.21 -1.25 6.27
CA GLN A 29 3.05 -1.55 5.11
C GLN A 29 2.42 -2.55 4.14
N SER A 30 1.19 -3.00 4.42
CA SER A 30 0.47 -4.03 3.67
C SER A 30 0.51 -3.80 2.16
N TYR A 31 0.41 -2.55 1.70
CA TYR A 31 0.45 -2.24 0.27
C TYR A 31 1.80 -2.56 -0.36
N LEU A 32 2.91 -2.20 0.29
CA LEU A 32 4.25 -2.49 -0.21
C LEU A 32 4.52 -3.99 -0.27
N VAL A 33 4.07 -4.72 0.75
CA VAL A 33 4.18 -6.19 0.80
C VAL A 33 3.38 -6.80 -0.35
N CYS A 34 2.11 -6.45 -0.50
CA CYS A 34 1.26 -6.95 -1.57
C CYS A 34 1.84 -6.62 -2.96
N ARG A 35 2.32 -5.39 -3.17
CA ARG A 35 3.03 -5.00 -4.41
C ARG A 35 4.27 -5.83 -4.62
N GLY A 36 5.08 -6.05 -3.58
CA GLY A 36 6.25 -6.91 -3.63
C GLY A 36 5.91 -8.32 -4.10
N LEU A 37 4.81 -8.90 -3.60
CA LEU A 37 4.36 -10.24 -3.98
C LEU A 37 3.88 -10.30 -5.44
N VAL A 38 3.02 -9.36 -5.85
CA VAL A 38 2.41 -9.36 -7.20
C VAL A 38 3.41 -8.93 -8.28
N ASP A 39 4.19 -7.86 -8.05
CA ASP A 39 5.13 -7.33 -9.06
C ASP A 39 6.29 -8.28 -9.37
N ASN A 40 6.58 -9.19 -8.43
CA ASN A 40 7.56 -10.24 -8.61
C ASN A 40 6.97 -11.56 -9.14
N GLY A 41 5.67 -11.58 -9.46
CA GLY A 41 4.99 -12.77 -10.00
C GLY A 41 4.84 -13.91 -8.99
N ILE A 42 4.95 -13.63 -7.69
CA ILE A 42 4.83 -14.66 -6.64
C ILE A 42 3.36 -15.01 -6.42
N LEU A 43 2.48 -14.00 -6.47
CA LEU A 43 1.05 -14.17 -6.34
C LEU A 43 0.32 -13.54 -7.53
N PRO A 44 -0.72 -14.21 -8.06
CA PRO A 44 -1.62 -13.60 -9.02
C PRO A 44 -2.59 -12.64 -8.31
N GLY A 45 -3.15 -11.69 -9.06
CA GLY A 45 -4.18 -10.77 -8.59
C GLY A 45 -3.81 -9.31 -8.75
N LYS A 46 -4.67 -8.44 -8.23
CA LYS A 46 -4.49 -6.98 -8.22
C LYS A 46 -4.27 -6.50 -6.80
N VAL A 47 -3.28 -5.64 -6.60
CA VAL A 47 -3.05 -5.03 -5.29
C VAL A 47 -3.96 -3.83 -5.13
N VAL A 48 -4.82 -3.87 -4.13
CA VAL A 48 -5.81 -2.84 -3.86
C VAL A 48 -5.61 -2.28 -2.46
N ILE A 49 -6.05 -1.05 -2.24
CA ILE A 49 -6.20 -0.44 -0.91
C ILE A 49 -7.67 -0.08 -0.73
N GLY A 50 -8.21 -0.34 0.46
CA GLY A 50 -9.55 0.06 0.84
C GLY A 50 -9.68 0.18 2.36
N ALA A 51 -10.91 0.17 2.85
CA ALA A 51 -11.18 0.18 4.28
C ALA A 51 -11.27 -1.25 4.81
N PHE A 52 -10.44 -1.57 5.80
CA PHE A 52 -10.59 -2.81 6.56
C PHE A 52 -11.35 -2.54 7.85
N ARG A 53 -12.36 -3.37 8.12
CA ARG A 53 -13.22 -3.29 9.30
C ARG A 53 -12.76 -4.31 10.33
N GLU A 54 -12.31 -3.83 11.48
CA GLU A 54 -11.87 -4.67 12.60
C GLU A 54 -12.74 -4.43 13.84
N ARG A 55 -13.07 -5.50 14.57
CA ARG A 55 -13.70 -5.41 15.89
C ARG A 55 -12.62 -5.43 16.95
N VAL A 56 -12.47 -4.33 17.67
CA VAL A 56 -11.45 -4.18 18.71
C VAL A 56 -12.15 -4.12 20.06
N PHE A 57 -11.66 -4.89 21.02
CA PHE A 57 -12.13 -4.80 22.39
C PHE A 57 -11.64 -3.49 23.02
N GLU A 58 -12.56 -2.62 23.44
CA GLU A 58 -12.20 -1.34 24.08
C GLU A 58 -12.25 -1.47 25.60
N SER A 59 -13.41 -1.81 26.15
CA SER A 59 -13.55 -2.10 27.58
C SER A 59 -14.91 -2.75 27.87
N PHE A 60 -15.06 -3.37 29.05
CA PHE A 60 -16.38 -3.80 29.55
C PHE A 60 -17.23 -2.64 30.11
N TYR A 61 -16.71 -1.40 30.09
CA TYR A 61 -17.27 -0.24 30.78
C TYR A 61 -17.29 1.00 29.86
N GLU A 62 -18.11 1.01 28.82
CA GLU A 62 -18.68 2.22 28.21
C GLU A 62 -19.61 1.82 27.05
N ASP A 63 -20.86 2.32 27.07
CA ASP A 63 -21.89 2.50 26.02
C ASP A 63 -22.10 1.46 24.88
N HIS A 64 -21.41 0.32 24.91
CA HIS A 64 -21.48 -0.75 23.90
C HIS A 64 -21.83 -2.07 24.59
N ASP A 65 -23.00 -2.63 24.25
CA ASP A 65 -23.58 -3.81 24.90
C ASP A 65 -22.68 -5.06 24.94
N ASP A 66 -21.64 -5.13 24.10
CA ASP A 66 -20.66 -6.23 24.09
C ASP A 66 -19.21 -5.83 24.39
N GLY A 67 -18.93 -4.55 24.65
CA GLY A 67 -17.58 -4.05 24.98
C GLY A 67 -16.59 -4.00 23.80
N TYR A 68 -17.08 -4.13 22.56
CA TYR A 68 -16.27 -4.02 21.35
C TYR A 68 -16.64 -2.76 20.55
N ALA A 69 -15.62 -2.04 20.06
CA ALA A 69 -15.77 -1.03 19.04
C ALA A 69 -15.48 -1.59 17.65
N VAL A 70 -16.07 -0.97 16.63
CA VAL A 70 -15.76 -1.23 15.22
C VAL A 70 -14.90 -0.10 14.70
N VAL A 71 -13.67 -0.41 14.33
CA VAL A 71 -12.74 0.55 13.72
C VAL A 71 -12.58 0.27 12.23
N HIS A 72 -12.33 1.34 11.47
CA HIS A 72 -12.00 1.26 10.06
C HIS A 72 -10.66 1.96 9.85
N PHE A 73 -9.77 1.34 9.10
CA PHE A 73 -8.49 1.94 8.71
C PHE A 73 -8.12 1.56 7.29
N ASN A 74 -7.27 2.39 6.66
CA ASN A 74 -6.76 2.10 5.33
C ASN A 74 -5.85 0.87 5.35
N TYR A 75 -6.18 -0.11 4.52
CA TYR A 75 -5.50 -1.39 4.48
C TYR A 75 -5.43 -1.92 3.06
N ALA A 76 -4.36 -2.66 2.75
CA ALA A 76 -4.16 -3.22 1.43
C ALA A 76 -4.15 -4.74 1.44
N TRP A 77 -4.68 -5.31 0.37
CA TRP A 77 -4.71 -6.74 0.13
C TRP A 77 -4.54 -7.03 -1.35
N ILE A 78 -4.40 -8.31 -1.69
CA ILE A 78 -4.41 -8.76 -3.08
C ILE A 78 -5.81 -9.29 -3.39
N ASP A 79 -6.49 -8.61 -4.31
CA ASP A 79 -7.73 -9.07 -4.91
C ASP A 79 -7.41 -10.12 -5.98
N ALA A 80 -7.76 -11.37 -5.69
CA ALA A 80 -7.57 -12.51 -6.57
C ALA A 80 -8.83 -12.84 -7.41
N GLY A 81 -9.79 -11.92 -7.51
CA GLY A 81 -11.03 -12.07 -8.29
C GLY A 81 -11.96 -13.12 -7.69
N GLU A 82 -12.46 -14.04 -8.51
CA GLU A 82 -13.36 -15.13 -8.07
C GLU A 82 -12.76 -16.01 -6.98
N ASN A 83 -11.42 -16.08 -6.91
CA ASN A 83 -10.75 -16.82 -5.87
C ASN A 83 -10.96 -16.12 -4.51
N GLY A 84 -10.98 -14.79 -4.43
CA GLY A 84 -11.17 -14.06 -3.18
C GLY A 84 -10.01 -13.13 -2.84
N VAL A 85 -9.56 -13.14 -1.59
CA VAL A 85 -8.55 -12.22 -1.03
C VAL A 85 -7.33 -12.98 -0.54
N ILE A 86 -6.15 -12.47 -0.86
CA ILE A 86 -4.89 -12.87 -0.21
C ILE A 86 -4.43 -11.70 0.64
N ASP A 87 -4.32 -11.94 1.94
CA ASP A 87 -3.90 -10.94 2.92
C ASP A 87 -2.61 -11.39 3.62
N PRO A 88 -1.43 -10.89 3.20
CA PRO A 88 -0.15 -11.27 3.77
C PRO A 88 0.14 -10.59 5.12
N CYS A 89 -0.62 -9.57 5.51
CA CYS A 89 -0.34 -8.75 6.70
C CYS A 89 -1.39 -8.89 7.81
N ARG A 90 -2.40 -9.76 7.63
CA ARG A 90 -3.42 -10.02 8.63
C ARG A 90 -2.81 -10.65 9.87
N SER A 91 -3.05 -10.04 11.03
CA SER A 91 -2.45 -10.44 12.31
C SER A 91 -2.97 -11.79 12.83
N ASP A 92 -4.24 -12.11 12.57
CA ASP A 92 -4.90 -13.38 12.91
C ASP A 92 -4.47 -14.54 12.00
N LEU A 93 -3.95 -14.24 10.80
CA LEU A 93 -3.33 -15.18 9.87
C LEU A 93 -1.81 -15.29 10.04
N ASN A 94 -1.23 -14.75 11.12
CA ASN A 94 0.12 -15.12 11.58
C ASN A 94 0.10 -16.56 12.12
N HIS A 95 -0.24 -17.52 11.26
CA HIS A 95 -0.16 -18.93 11.53
C HIS A 95 1.29 -19.27 11.87
N ALA A 96 1.49 -20.12 12.87
CA ALA A 96 2.81 -20.61 13.29
C ALA A 96 3.65 -21.13 12.10
N ASP A 97 2.99 -21.58 11.04
CA ASP A 97 3.58 -22.13 9.83
C ASP A 97 4.17 -21.08 8.87
N LYS A 98 3.97 -19.77 9.11
CA LYS A 98 4.46 -18.65 8.27
C LYS A 98 4.14 -18.82 6.79
N ARG A 99 2.93 -19.28 6.46
CA ARG A 99 2.46 -19.45 5.08
C ARG A 99 1.54 -18.30 4.69
N LEU A 100 1.37 -18.09 3.38
CA LEU A 100 0.36 -17.17 2.87
C LEU A 100 -0.98 -17.90 2.75
N PHE A 101 -2.05 -17.19 3.07
CA PHE A 101 -3.40 -17.74 3.06
C PHE A 101 -4.27 -16.98 2.10
N HIS A 102 -5.16 -17.73 1.48
CA HIS A 102 -6.17 -17.28 0.59
C HIS A 102 -7.53 -17.49 1.25
N SER A 103 -8.37 -16.46 1.23
CA SER A 103 -9.67 -16.48 1.91
C SER A 103 -10.76 -15.96 0.98
N PRO A 104 -12.02 -16.39 1.16
CA PRO A 104 -13.14 -15.72 0.50
C PRO A 104 -13.18 -14.22 0.86
N LEU A 105 -13.66 -13.39 -0.06
CA LEU A 105 -13.93 -11.98 0.24
C LEU A 105 -14.97 -11.89 1.36
N THR A 106 -14.56 -11.39 2.52
CA THR A 106 -15.44 -11.19 3.67
C THR A 106 -15.99 -9.76 3.69
N GLN A 107 -17.01 -9.53 4.53
CA GLN A 107 -17.53 -8.18 4.80
C GLN A 107 -16.56 -7.31 5.61
N GLU A 108 -15.30 -7.72 5.80
CA GLU A 108 -14.29 -6.90 6.47
C GLU A 108 -13.53 -6.01 5.48
N TYR A 109 -13.50 -6.40 4.20
CA TYR A 109 -12.78 -5.69 3.14
C TYR A 109 -13.74 -4.85 2.31
N HIS A 110 -13.55 -3.53 2.31
CA HIS A 110 -14.48 -2.61 1.66
C HIS A 110 -13.80 -1.64 0.69
N ALA A 111 -14.54 -1.30 -0.37
CA ALA A 111 -14.17 -0.28 -1.35
C ALA A 111 -12.72 -0.45 -1.88
N PRO A 112 -12.39 -1.60 -2.49
CA PRO A 112 -11.06 -1.80 -3.07
C PRO A 112 -10.80 -0.78 -4.19
N ILE A 113 -9.66 -0.12 -4.13
CA ILE A 113 -9.17 0.76 -5.19
C ILE A 113 -7.73 0.39 -5.53
N ASP A 114 -7.39 0.33 -6.82
CA ASP A 114 -6.01 0.20 -7.27
C ASP A 114 -5.38 1.60 -7.42
N PRO A 115 -4.40 1.99 -6.58
CA PRO A 115 -3.72 3.28 -6.69
C PRO A 115 -2.98 3.51 -8.02
N LEU A 116 -2.71 2.45 -8.80
CA LEU A 116 -2.11 2.55 -10.12
C LEU A 116 -3.09 3.04 -11.19
N GLU A 117 -4.38 2.76 -11.02
CA GLU A 117 -5.42 3.02 -12.01
C GLU A 117 -6.40 4.13 -11.55
N MET A 118 -6.29 4.57 -10.29
CA MET A 118 -7.20 5.56 -9.72
C MET A 118 -7.07 6.95 -10.37
N LYS A 119 -8.19 7.66 -10.45
CA LYS A 119 -8.22 9.10 -10.76
C LYS A 119 -8.24 9.90 -9.48
N SER A 120 -7.93 11.20 -9.57
CA SER A 120 -8.00 12.11 -8.41
C SER A 120 -9.38 12.12 -7.73
N ALA A 121 -10.46 11.92 -8.50
CA ALA A 121 -11.82 11.88 -7.97
C ALA A 121 -12.13 10.60 -7.18
N ASP A 122 -11.32 9.55 -7.37
CA ASP A 122 -11.46 8.26 -6.68
C ASP A 122 -10.63 8.22 -5.39
N LEU A 123 -9.86 9.27 -5.08
CA LEU A 123 -9.13 9.37 -3.82
C LEU A 123 -10.11 9.36 -2.65
N PRO A 124 -9.94 8.47 -1.66
CA PRO A 124 -10.79 8.45 -0.50
C PRO A 124 -10.63 9.73 0.31
N GLN A 125 -11.60 9.96 1.20
CA GLN A 125 -11.51 11.06 2.15
C GLN A 125 -10.24 10.89 3.01
N HIS A 126 -9.52 12.00 3.17
CA HIS A 126 -8.34 12.05 4.03
C HIS A 126 -8.75 12.03 5.50
N TYR A 127 -8.19 11.11 6.28
CA TYR A 127 -8.33 11.05 7.72
C TYR A 127 -6.95 11.15 8.39
N ALA A 128 -6.82 12.07 9.35
CA ALA A 128 -5.56 12.31 10.05
C ALA A 128 -5.03 11.07 10.80
N ILE A 129 -5.92 10.16 11.21
CA ILE A 129 -5.54 8.90 11.87
C ILE A 129 -4.82 7.93 10.93
N ASP A 130 -5.03 8.05 9.62
CA ASP A 130 -4.40 7.21 8.60
C ASP A 130 -3.09 7.82 8.04
N GLU A 131 -2.65 8.96 8.56
CA GLU A 131 -1.39 9.60 8.14
C GLU A 131 -0.18 8.76 8.57
N LEU A 132 0.60 8.29 7.59
CA LEU A 132 1.80 7.47 7.82
C LEU A 132 3.09 8.20 7.47
N PHE A 133 3.03 9.18 6.56
CA PHE A 133 4.21 9.86 6.02
C PHE A 133 4.17 11.36 6.29
N PRO A 134 4.78 11.84 7.39
CA PRO A 134 4.73 13.24 7.76
C PRO A 134 5.32 14.17 6.69
N LEU A 135 4.64 15.28 6.42
CA LEU A 135 5.08 16.30 5.48
C LEU A 135 5.81 17.43 6.22
N LYS A 136 6.98 17.83 5.71
CA LYS A 136 7.67 19.00 6.23
C LYS A 136 6.94 20.27 5.80
N ARG A 137 6.87 21.25 6.69
CA ARG A 137 6.33 22.59 6.39
C ARG A 137 7.05 23.23 5.20
N GLY A 138 6.35 24.09 4.47
CA GLY A 138 6.85 24.82 3.32
C GLY A 138 6.46 24.19 1.99
N LEU A 139 7.28 24.44 0.95
CA LEU A 139 6.95 24.16 -0.45
C LEU A 139 6.49 22.70 -0.71
N GLN A 140 7.09 21.72 -0.01
CA GLN A 140 6.69 20.33 -0.14
C GLN A 140 5.21 20.11 0.22
N LYS A 141 4.80 20.64 1.38
CA LYS A 141 3.44 20.51 1.88
C LYS A 141 2.46 21.26 0.96
N GLU A 142 2.80 22.47 0.53
CA GLU A 142 1.97 23.23 -0.43
C GLU A 142 1.76 22.49 -1.75
N VAL A 143 2.84 21.94 -2.32
CA VAL A 143 2.80 21.18 -3.58
C VAL A 143 1.93 19.94 -3.44
N VAL A 144 2.11 19.17 -2.37
CA VAL A 144 1.33 17.95 -2.11
C VAL A 144 -0.15 18.28 -1.95
N ASN A 145 -0.49 19.29 -1.14
CA ASN A 145 -1.88 19.71 -0.96
C ASN A 145 -2.53 20.13 -2.28
N ARG A 146 -1.81 20.86 -3.13
CA ARG A 146 -2.31 21.25 -4.46
C ARG A 146 -2.49 20.04 -5.39
N LEU A 147 -1.55 19.10 -5.41
CA LEU A 147 -1.64 17.89 -6.25
C LEU A 147 -2.80 16.98 -5.84
N LEU A 148 -3.11 16.93 -4.54
CA LEU A 148 -4.21 16.15 -3.99
C LEU A 148 -5.52 16.94 -3.90
N GLY A 149 -5.52 18.25 -4.22
CA GLY A 149 -6.71 19.09 -4.22
C GLY A 149 -7.23 19.47 -2.83
N TYR A 150 -6.39 19.42 -1.79
CA TYR A 150 -6.80 19.77 -0.44
C TYR A 150 -6.88 21.29 -0.24
N LYS A 151 -7.99 21.73 0.38
CA LYS A 151 -8.22 23.13 0.76
C LYS A 151 -7.54 23.50 2.08
N VAL A 152 -7.34 22.52 2.96
CA VAL A 152 -6.69 22.66 4.26
C VAL A 152 -5.45 21.79 4.25
N GLU A 153 -4.33 22.32 4.76
CA GLU A 153 -3.07 21.61 4.64
C GLU A 153 -2.99 20.38 5.56
N VAL A 154 -2.83 19.19 4.97
CA VAL A 154 -2.65 17.91 5.71
C VAL A 154 -1.28 17.82 6.38
N ALA A 155 -1.18 17.10 7.51
CA ALA A 155 0.08 16.98 8.27
C ALA A 155 0.98 15.86 7.73
N GLY A 156 0.40 14.88 7.06
CA GLY A 156 1.08 13.76 6.42
C GLY A 156 0.31 13.23 5.22
N LEU A 157 0.86 12.19 4.61
CA LEU A 157 0.15 11.40 3.60
C LEU A 157 -0.31 10.07 4.18
N THR A 158 -1.47 9.61 3.72
CA THR A 158 -1.88 8.21 3.83
C THR A 158 -1.11 7.33 2.83
N MET A 159 -1.15 6.00 2.99
CA MET A 159 -0.55 5.07 2.02
C MET A 159 -1.16 5.23 0.62
N ILE A 160 -2.47 5.46 0.54
CA ILE A 160 -3.19 5.61 -0.74
C ILE A 160 -2.70 6.86 -1.47
N GLU A 161 -2.59 7.98 -0.77
CA GLU A 161 -2.12 9.24 -1.34
C GLU A 161 -0.66 9.12 -1.79
N ALA A 162 0.20 8.49 -0.98
CA ALA A 162 1.60 8.27 -1.35
C ALA A 162 1.73 7.38 -2.59
N ALA A 163 0.94 6.30 -2.67
CA ALA A 163 0.89 5.41 -3.83
C ALA A 163 0.37 6.13 -5.08
N TYR A 164 -0.70 6.91 -4.95
CA TYR A 164 -1.25 7.73 -6.04
C TYR A 164 -0.24 8.76 -6.56
N LEU A 165 0.43 9.51 -5.67
CA LEU A 165 1.45 10.48 -6.09
C LEU A 165 2.63 9.80 -6.81
N ALA A 166 2.97 8.55 -6.45
CA ALA A 166 4.01 7.79 -7.12
C ALA A 166 3.64 7.39 -8.56
N THR A 167 2.34 7.29 -8.87
CA THR A 167 1.82 6.84 -10.17
C THR A 167 1.53 7.97 -11.13
N LEU A 168 1.42 9.20 -10.62
CA LEU A 168 1.22 10.38 -11.45
C LEU A 168 2.28 10.48 -12.58
N PRO A 169 1.85 10.76 -13.82
CA PRO A 169 2.76 11.02 -14.92
C PRO A 169 3.74 12.14 -14.58
N VAL A 170 4.99 12.01 -15.00
CA VAL A 170 6.01 13.07 -14.83
C VAL A 170 5.52 14.41 -15.39
N LEU A 171 4.74 14.39 -16.47
CA LEU A 171 4.13 15.59 -17.04
C LEU A 171 3.18 16.29 -16.05
N THR A 172 2.37 15.51 -15.32
CA THR A 172 1.45 16.03 -14.29
C THR A 172 2.22 16.59 -13.08
N LEU A 173 3.30 15.92 -12.67
CA LEU A 173 4.16 16.39 -11.57
C LEU A 173 4.95 17.64 -11.95
N GLY A 174 5.31 17.80 -13.23
CA GLY A 174 6.10 18.91 -13.74
C GLY A 174 7.43 19.07 -13.01
N ASP A 175 7.80 20.31 -12.72
CA ASP A 175 9.05 20.65 -12.01
C ASP A 175 9.10 20.10 -10.57
N ASN A 176 7.96 19.67 -10.03
CA ASN A 176 7.88 19.12 -8.67
C ASN A 176 8.25 17.63 -8.60
N ALA A 177 8.38 16.94 -9.74
CA ALA A 177 8.63 15.50 -9.78
C ALA A 177 9.83 15.07 -8.93
N LYS A 178 10.93 15.84 -9.00
CA LYS A 178 12.15 15.57 -8.23
C LYS A 178 11.89 15.62 -6.71
N MET A 179 11.13 16.59 -6.24
CA MET A 179 10.83 16.77 -4.82
C MET A 179 9.93 15.64 -4.31
N ILE A 180 8.86 15.32 -5.06
CA ILE A 180 7.92 14.26 -4.69
C ILE A 180 8.63 12.91 -4.65
N TYR A 181 9.44 12.59 -5.66
CA TYR A 181 10.17 11.33 -5.67
C TYR A 181 11.23 11.26 -4.58
N LEU A 182 11.97 12.34 -4.28
CA LEU A 182 12.89 12.33 -3.14
C LEU A 182 12.16 12.08 -1.82
N PHE A 183 10.99 12.66 -1.61
CA PHE A 183 10.18 12.39 -0.44
C PHE A 183 9.77 10.92 -0.34
N LEU A 184 9.26 10.34 -1.43
CA LEU A 184 8.89 8.92 -1.46
C LEU A 184 10.10 8.02 -1.18
N MET A 185 11.25 8.33 -1.79
CA MET A 185 12.50 7.59 -1.60
C MET A 185 12.99 7.67 -0.14
N GLN A 186 12.89 8.85 0.49
CA GLN A 186 13.24 9.06 1.91
C GLN A 186 12.34 8.28 2.87
N ASN A 187 11.10 7.99 2.47
CA ASN A 187 10.16 7.18 3.23
C ASN A 187 10.19 5.69 2.83
N ASN A 188 11.25 5.24 2.15
CA ASN A 188 11.42 3.87 1.66
C ASN A 188 10.34 3.39 0.66
N LEU A 189 9.64 4.31 0.00
CA LEU A 189 8.58 4.02 -0.98
C LEU A 189 9.11 3.89 -2.41
N ASN A 190 10.40 3.59 -2.57
CA ASN A 190 11.08 3.47 -3.87
C ASN A 190 10.36 2.50 -4.81
N LYS A 191 9.86 1.37 -4.25
CA LYS A 191 9.14 0.31 -4.96
C LYS A 191 7.80 0.74 -5.56
N LEU A 192 7.30 1.92 -5.21
CA LEU A 192 6.09 2.50 -5.82
C LEU A 192 6.40 3.31 -7.08
N ILE A 193 7.62 3.85 -7.19
CA ILE A 193 7.99 4.78 -8.26
C ILE A 193 8.38 3.98 -9.52
N PRO A 194 7.75 4.22 -10.69
CA PRO A 194 8.12 3.56 -11.94
C PRO A 194 9.58 3.84 -12.31
N ILE A 195 10.36 2.79 -12.58
CA ILE A 195 11.77 2.93 -12.98
C ILE A 195 11.95 3.83 -14.20
N ASN A 196 10.98 3.86 -15.12
CA ASN A 196 11.00 4.73 -16.29
C ASN A 196 10.90 6.22 -15.93
N ASN A 197 10.21 6.56 -14.85
CA ASN A 197 10.16 7.93 -14.34
C ASN A 197 11.47 8.27 -13.62
N VAL A 198 12.04 7.32 -12.87
CA VAL A 198 13.35 7.49 -12.21
C VAL A 198 14.47 7.69 -13.24
N LYS A 199 14.46 6.98 -14.36
CA LYS A 199 15.43 7.19 -15.46
C LYS A 199 15.45 8.63 -15.97
N LYS A 200 14.28 9.29 -15.98
CA LYS A 200 14.14 10.70 -16.42
C LYS A 200 14.62 11.69 -15.35
N ILE A 201 14.27 11.45 -14.08
CA ILE A 201 14.50 12.42 -13.00
C ILE A 201 15.85 12.19 -12.26
N PHE A 202 16.25 10.93 -12.08
CA PHE A 202 17.48 10.51 -11.39
C PHE A 202 18.23 9.42 -12.17
N PRO A 203 18.78 9.74 -13.37
CA PRO A 203 19.37 8.74 -14.26
C PRO A 203 20.51 7.94 -13.63
N ARG A 204 21.31 8.55 -12.74
CA ARG A 204 22.38 7.84 -12.02
C ARG A 204 21.83 6.79 -11.07
N TRP A 205 20.77 7.08 -10.32
CA TRP A 205 20.16 6.12 -9.39
C TRP A 205 19.49 4.97 -10.13
N ALA A 206 18.77 5.27 -11.22
CA ALA A 206 18.17 4.25 -12.07
C ALA A 206 19.21 3.27 -12.66
N ARG A 207 20.45 3.74 -12.89
CA ARG A 207 21.53 2.89 -13.41
C ARG A 207 22.19 2.02 -12.33
N VAL A 208 22.41 2.57 -11.15
CA VAL A 208 23.16 1.88 -10.07
C VAL A 208 22.28 0.90 -9.30
N SER A 209 21.02 1.26 -9.06
CA SER A 209 20.11 0.46 -8.24
C SER A 209 18.71 0.34 -8.85
N PRO A 210 18.57 -0.14 -10.10
CA PRO A 210 17.27 -0.26 -10.77
C PRO A 210 16.26 -1.11 -10.00
N GLN A 211 16.72 -2.14 -9.28
CA GLN A 211 15.91 -3.08 -8.51
C GLN A 211 15.18 -2.46 -7.31
N LEU A 212 15.58 -1.27 -6.87
CA LEU A 212 14.90 -0.55 -5.78
C LEU A 212 13.57 0.08 -6.24
N PHE A 213 13.37 0.21 -7.54
CA PHE A 213 12.22 0.90 -8.12
C PHE A 213 11.25 -0.08 -8.79
N ARG A 214 10.01 0.36 -8.98
CA ARG A 214 8.97 -0.45 -9.60
C ARG A 214 9.33 -0.80 -11.03
N GLN A 215 9.43 -2.09 -11.31
CA GLN A 215 9.57 -2.56 -12.69
C GLN A 215 8.22 -2.47 -13.40
N PRO A 216 8.20 -2.24 -14.72
CA PRO A 216 6.97 -2.45 -15.48
C PRO A 216 6.52 -3.91 -15.32
N ALA A 217 5.21 -4.12 -15.16
CA ALA A 217 4.67 -5.47 -15.13
C ALA A 217 5.13 -6.23 -16.39
N ILE A 218 5.76 -7.40 -16.19
CA ILE A 218 6.07 -8.29 -17.30
C ILE A 218 4.75 -8.89 -17.73
N VAL A 219 4.22 -8.44 -18.87
CA VAL A 219 3.11 -9.13 -19.53
C VAL A 219 3.71 -10.40 -20.13
N THR A 220 3.69 -11.49 -19.36
CA THR A 220 3.84 -12.82 -19.94
C THR A 220 2.58 -13.10 -20.75
N LEU A 221 2.72 -13.00 -22.08
CA LEU A 221 1.72 -13.43 -23.06
C LEU A 221 1.67 -14.96 -23.12
#